data_AF-A0A3M1DSN3-F1
#
_entry.id   AF-A0A3M1DSN3-F1
#
_cell.length_a   1.000
_cell.length_b   1.000
_cell.length_c   1.000
_cell.angle_alpha   90.00
_cell.angle_beta   90.00
_cell.angle_gamma   90.00
#
_symmetry.space_group_name_H-M   'P 1'
#
loop_
_entity.id
_entity.type
_entity.pdbx_description
1 polymer ?
#
loop_
_entity_poly.entity_id
_entity_poly.type
_entity_poly.pdbx_seq_one_letter_code
_entity_poly.pdbx_strand_id
1 'polypeptide(L)'
;AGDAGRGGGVPEALMPALGAELRRLLDGLAQALAEGETERAWDLAHQLSGLAGIYRLGPLSVSARRLESCCRDGRLDEAGKVLAELERQARLAGFAAAG
;
A
#
# COMPACT_ATOMS: atom_id res chain seq x y z
N ALA A 1 33.34 -14.43 2.87
CA ALA A 1 32.91 -13.65 1.70
C ALA A 1 31.43 -13.38 1.87
N GLY A 2 31.07 -12.23 2.45
CA GLY A 2 29.67 -11.82 2.62
C GLY A 2 29.23 -11.06 1.38
N ASP A 3 28.22 -11.57 0.69
CA ASP A 3 27.58 -10.90 -0.44
C ASP A 3 26.79 -9.70 0.11
N ALA A 4 27.43 -8.53 0.09
CA ALA A 4 26.84 -7.28 0.52
C ALA A 4 25.83 -6.82 -0.53
N GLY A 5 24.55 -6.88 -0.17
CA GLY A 5 23.56 -5.89 -0.54
C GLY A 5 23.36 -5.65 -2.04
N ARG A 6 22.70 -6.57 -2.74
CA ARG A 6 21.86 -6.15 -3.88
C ARG A 6 20.61 -5.49 -3.32
N GLY A 7 20.75 -4.22 -2.94
CA GLY A 7 19.65 -3.34 -2.62
C GLY A 7 18.76 -3.20 -3.85
N GLY A 8 17.72 -4.03 -3.93
CA GLY A 8 16.61 -3.87 -4.87
C GLY A 8 15.74 -2.69 -4.43
N GLY A 9 16.33 -1.50 -4.37
CA GLY A 9 15.60 -0.27 -4.13
C GLY A 9 14.80 0.11 -5.38
N VAL A 10 13.70 0.82 -5.17
CA VAL A 10 12.98 1.47 -6.27
C VAL A 10 13.93 2.48 -6.91
N PRO A 11 14.12 2.46 -8.25
CA PRO A 11 14.90 3.48 -8.94
C PRO A 11 14.40 4.88 -8.57
N GLU A 12 15.31 5.79 -8.21
CA GLU A 12 14.95 7.14 -7.75
C GLU A 12 14.04 7.89 -8.74
N ALA A 13 14.29 7.72 -10.04
CA ALA A 13 13.48 8.29 -11.12
C ALA A 13 12.01 7.79 -11.12
N LEU A 14 11.72 6.63 -10.52
CA LEU A 14 10.37 6.08 -10.41
C LEU A 14 9.66 6.46 -9.11
N MET A 15 10.37 7.00 -8.12
CA MET A 15 9.80 7.35 -6.81
C MET A 15 8.61 8.33 -6.89
N PRO A 16 8.63 9.39 -7.73
CA PRO A 16 7.48 10.29 -7.83
C PRO A 16 6.23 9.60 -8.41
N ALA A 17 6.39 8.82 -9.49
CA ALA A 17 5.28 8.11 -10.12
C ALA A 17 4.72 7.02 -9.19
N LEU A 18 5.59 6.29 -8.51
CA LEU A 18 5.20 5.28 -7.53
C LEU A 18 4.48 5.93 -6.33
N GLY A 19 4.97 7.05 -5.83
CA GLY A 19 4.33 7.81 -4.74
C GLY A 19 2.93 8.29 -5.13
N ALA A 20 2.77 8.82 -6.34
CA ALA A 20 1.47 9.25 -6.86
C ALA A 20 0.48 8.07 -6.98
N GLU A 21 0.92 6.93 -7.50
CA GLU A 21 0.07 5.75 -7.64
C GLU A 21 -0.29 5.14 -6.28
N LEU A 22 0.67 5.05 -5.36
CA LEU A 22 0.43 4.62 -3.98
C LEU A 22 -0.61 5.52 -3.32
N ARG A 23 -0.50 6.83 -3.50
CA ARG A 23 -1.46 7.80 -2.95
C ARG A 23 -2.85 7.63 -3.53
N ARG A 24 -2.96 7.51 -4.85
CA ARG A 24 -4.24 7.25 -5.54
C ARG A 24 -4.95 6.02 -4.98
N LEU A 25 -4.21 4.94 -4.75
CA LEU A 25 -4.76 3.70 -4.21
C LEU A 25 -5.18 3.86 -2.74
N LEU A 26 -4.37 4.52 -1.91
CA LEU A 26 -4.70 4.76 -0.50
C LEU A 26 -5.94 5.66 -0.34
N ASP A 27 -6.02 6.75 -1.09
CA ASP A 27 -7.18 7.66 -1.07
C ASP A 27 -8.45 6.93 -1.55
N GLY A 28 -8.34 6.13 -2.61
CA GLY A 28 -9.44 5.31 -3.10
C GLY A 28 -9.90 4.25 -2.09
N LEU A 29 -8.95 3.63 -1.37
CA LEU A 29 -9.26 2.67 -0.30
C LEU A 29 -9.98 3.34 0.86
N ALA A 30 -9.51 4.51 1.28
CA ALA A 30 -10.16 5.29 2.33
C ALA A 30 -11.61 5.62 1.97
N GLN A 31 -11.85 6.04 0.73
CA GLN A 31 -13.19 6.32 0.23
C GLN A 31 -14.07 5.05 0.20
N ALA A 32 -13.60 3.98 -0.44
CA ALA A 32 -14.37 2.74 -0.57
C ALA A 32 -14.73 2.13 0.80
N LEU A 33 -13.81 2.18 1.78
CA LEU A 33 -14.09 1.74 3.14
C LEU A 33 -15.11 2.63 3.85
N ALA A 34 -15.05 3.95 3.65
CA ALA A 34 -16.02 4.88 4.23
C ALA A 34 -17.43 4.72 3.65
N GLU A 35 -17.53 4.35 2.37
CA GLU A 35 -18.79 4.10 1.65
C GLU A 35 -19.31 2.66 1.84
N GLY A 36 -18.53 1.77 2.47
CA GLY A 36 -18.88 0.36 2.65
C GLY A 36 -18.78 -0.49 1.38
N GLU A 37 -18.13 0.03 0.33
CA GLU A 37 -17.97 -0.62 -0.98
C GLU A 37 -16.91 -1.73 -0.94
N THR A 38 -17.30 -2.89 -0.42
CA THR A 38 -16.37 -4.00 -0.11
C THR A 38 -15.66 -4.55 -1.36
N GLU A 39 -16.36 -4.70 -2.49
CA GLU A 39 -15.74 -5.17 -3.74
C GLU A 39 -14.69 -4.19 -4.27
N ARG A 40 -15.03 -2.90 -4.32
CA ARG A 40 -14.09 -1.85 -4.73
C ARG A 40 -12.89 -1.75 -3.78
N ALA A 41 -13.13 -1.87 -2.48
CA ALA A 41 -12.06 -1.89 -1.48
C ALA A 41 -11.13 -3.10 -1.66
N TRP A 42 -11.67 -4.26 -2.02
CA TRP A 42 -10.86 -5.44 -2.31
C TRP A 42 -10.03 -5.27 -3.59
N ASP A 43 -10.63 -4.79 -4.68
CA ASP A 43 -9.93 -4.54 -5.95
C ASP A 43 -8.76 -3.56 -5.79
N LEU A 44 -8.97 -2.48 -5.05
CA LEU A 44 -7.93 -1.49 -4.76
C LEU A 44 -6.83 -2.08 -3.85
N ALA A 45 -7.20 -2.89 -2.86
CA ALA A 45 -6.24 -3.54 -1.98
C ALA A 45 -5.40 -4.59 -2.71
N HIS A 46 -5.98 -5.30 -3.67
CA HIS A 46 -5.28 -6.21 -4.56
C HIS A 46 -4.27 -5.47 -5.45
N GLN A 47 -4.67 -4.34 -6.05
CA GLN A 47 -3.75 -3.50 -6.82
C GLN A 47 -2.59 -2.99 -5.96
N LEU A 48 -2.88 -2.53 -4.74
CA LEU A 48 -1.87 -2.08 -3.79
C LEU A 48 -0.90 -3.20 -3.39
N SER A 49 -1.40 -4.40 -3.13
CA SER A 49 -0.56 -5.55 -2.75
C SER A 49 0.34 -6.00 -3.89
N GLY A 50 -0.19 -6.00 -5.12
CA GLY A 50 0.57 -6.25 -6.35
C GLY A 50 1.67 -5.21 -6.56
N LEU A 51 1.34 -3.92 -6.47
CA LEU A 51 2.28 -2.81 -6.58
C LEU A 51 3.42 -2.94 -5.54
N ALA A 52 3.06 -3.12 -4.27
CA ALA A 52 4.04 -3.27 -3.19
C ALA A 52 4.91 -4.53 -3.35
N GLY A 53 4.36 -5.59 -3.94
CA GLY A 53 5.10 -6.81 -4.28
C GLY A 53 6.11 -6.61 -5.41
N ILE A 54 5.69 -5.98 -6.51
CA ILE A 54 6.55 -5.67 -7.68
C ILE A 54 7.76 -4.85 -7.25
N TYR A 55 7.52 -3.78 -6.48
CA TYR A 55 8.56 -2.85 -6.04
C TYR A 55 9.25 -3.27 -4.73
N ARG A 56 8.92 -4.46 -4.19
CA ARG A 56 9.51 -5.02 -2.96
C ARG A 56 9.51 -4.02 -1.80
N LEU A 57 8.37 -3.35 -1.58
CA LEU A 57 8.20 -2.28 -0.58
C LEU A 57 8.16 -2.79 0.88
N GLY A 58 8.84 -3.91 1.18
CA GLY A 58 9.04 -4.49 2.50
C GLY A 58 7.79 -4.43 3.41
N PRO A 59 7.80 -3.62 4.48
CA PRO A 59 6.65 -3.49 5.40
C PRO A 59 5.33 -3.15 4.71
N LEU A 60 5.33 -2.29 3.68
CA LEU A 60 4.11 -1.94 2.95
C LEU A 60 3.50 -3.17 2.25
N SER A 61 4.34 -4.07 1.72
CA SER A 61 3.84 -5.30 1.06
C SER A 61 3.11 -6.22 2.05
N VAL A 62 3.62 -6.34 3.28
CA VAL A 62 2.97 -7.14 4.33
C VAL A 62 1.63 -6.53 4.73
N SER A 63 1.61 -5.23 4.99
CA SER A 63 0.38 -4.53 5.37
C SER A 63 -0.66 -4.51 4.25
N ALA A 64 -0.24 -4.36 2.99
CA ALA A 64 -1.12 -4.38 1.82
C ALA A 64 -1.80 -5.75 1.62
N ARG A 65 -1.05 -6.85 1.78
CA ARG A 65 -1.64 -8.21 1.74
C ARG A 65 -2.62 -8.44 2.88
N ARG A 66 -2.33 -7.91 4.07
CA ARG A 66 -3.24 -7.97 5.21
C ARG A 66 -4.52 -7.18 4.93
N LEU A 67 -4.39 -5.98 4.35
CA LEU A 67 -5.53 -5.15 3.95
C LEU A 67 -6.41 -5.89 2.93
N GLU A 68 -5.79 -6.47 1.89
CA GLU A 68 -6.48 -7.28 0.89
C GLU A 68 -7.28 -8.42 1.51
N SER A 69 -6.69 -9.16 2.46
CA SER A 69 -7.42 -10.21 3.20
C SER A 69 -8.59 -9.64 4.01
N CYS A 70 -8.43 -8.49 4.67
CA CYS A 70 -9.52 -7.89 5.45
C CYS A 70 -10.68 -7.46 4.54
N CYS A 71 -10.40 -6.82 3.40
CA CYS A 71 -11.40 -6.43 2.42
C CYS A 71 -12.11 -7.66 1.82
N ARG A 72 -11.35 -8.69 1.42
CA ARG A 72 -11.91 -9.94 0.87
C ARG A 72 -12.85 -10.63 1.86
N ASP A 73 -12.51 -10.61 3.14
CA ASP A 73 -13.29 -11.28 4.19
C ASP A 73 -14.40 -10.36 4.78
N GLY A 74 -14.61 -9.16 4.23
CA GLY A 74 -15.63 -8.21 4.70
C GLY A 74 -15.36 -7.57 6.07
N ARG A 75 -14.12 -7.65 6.57
CA ARG A 75 -13.72 -7.13 7.90
C ARG A 75 -13.35 -5.65 7.81
N LEU A 76 -14.31 -4.79 7.50
CA LEU A 76 -14.06 -3.37 7.16
C LEU A 76 -13.44 -2.56 8.33
N ASP A 77 -13.83 -2.83 9.58
CA ASP A 77 -13.24 -2.18 10.75
C ASP A 77 -11.75 -2.52 10.92
N GLU A 78 -11.38 -3.76 10.63
CA GLU A 78 -9.97 -4.18 10.64
C GLU A 78 -9.22 -3.61 9.43
N ALA A 79 -9.86 -3.58 8.26
CA ALA A 79 -9.31 -2.98 7.06
C ALA A 79 -8.95 -1.50 7.30
N GLY A 80 -9.83 -0.73 7.94
CA GLY A 80 -9.56 0.67 8.29
C GLY A 80 -8.33 0.84 9.20
N LYS A 81 -8.15 -0.04 10.19
CA LYS A 81 -6.95 -0.03 11.06
C LYS A 81 -5.68 -0.34 10.29
N VAL A 82 -5.73 -1.30 9.37
CA VAL A 82 -4.58 -1.67 8.53
C VAL A 82 -4.26 -0.55 7.52
N LEU A 83 -5.27 0.11 6.96
CA LEU A 83 -5.10 1.26 6.07
C LEU A 83 -4.37 2.41 6.78
N ALA A 84 -4.78 2.77 8.00
CA ALA A 84 -4.10 3.82 8.77
C ALA A 84 -2.61 3.49 9.04
N GLU A 85 -2.29 2.22 9.27
CA GLU A 85 -0.90 1.76 9.40
C GLU A 85 -0.13 1.83 8.07
N LEU A 86 -0.75 1.47 6.95
CA LEU A 86 -0.18 1.61 5.60
C LEU A 86 0.15 3.07 5.27
N GLU A 87 -0.75 3.99 5.56
CA GLU A 87 -0.53 5.43 5.35
C GLU A 87 0.62 5.96 6.21
N ARG A 88 0.76 5.46 7.45
CA ARG A 88 1.89 5.78 8.32
C ARG A 88 3.20 5.25 7.75
N GLN A 89 3.21 4.00 7.29
CA GLN A 89 4.39 3.38 6.66
C GLN A 89 4.80 4.08 5.37
N ALA A 90 3.84 4.43 4.52
CA ALA A 90 4.07 5.17 3.27
C ALA A 90 4.74 6.52 3.53
N ARG A 91 4.26 7.26 4.56
CA ARG A 91 4.88 8.52 5.01
C ARG A 91 6.33 8.32 5.46
N LEU A 92 6.58 7.32 6.30
CA LEU A 92 7.93 7.03 6.79
C LEU A 92 8.89 6.58 5.69
N ALA A 93 8.37 5.94 4.64
CA ALA A 93 9.14 5.52 3.47
C ALA A 93 9.38 6.65 2.45
N GLY A 94 8.92 7.88 2.72
CA GLY A 94 9.13 9.03 1.84
C GLY A 94 8.22 9.09 0.61
N PHE A 95 7.18 8.23 0.56
CA PHE A 95 6.14 8.32 -0.49
C PHE A 95 5.12 9.43 -0.23
N ALA A 96 5.22 10.10 0.92
CA ALA A 96 4.47 11.33 1.17
C ALA A 96 5.37 12.53 0.89
N ALA A 97 5.13 13.22 -0.22
CA ALA A 97 5.70 14.53 -0.48
C ALA A 97 4.62 15.49 -0.98
N ALA A 98 4.48 16.58 -0.21
CA ALA A 98 3.81 17.87 -0.48
C ALA A 98 2.38 17.83 -1.02
N GLY A 99 1.42 18.09 -0.12
CA GLY A 99 0.24 18.87 -0.48
C GLY A 99 0.61 20.34 -0.59
#